data_AF-A0A832ETQ2-F1
#
_entry.id   AF-A0A832ETQ2-F1
#
_cell.length_a   1.000
_cell.length_b   1.000
_cell.length_c   1.000
_cell.angle_alpha   90.00
_cell.angle_beta   90.00
_cell.angle_gamma   90.00
#
_symmetry.space_group_name_H-M   'P 1'
#
loop_
_entity.id
_entity.type
_entity.pdbx_description
1 polymer ?
#
loop_
_entity_poly.entity_id
_entity_poly.type
_entity_poly.pdbx_seq_one_letter_code
_entity_poly.pdbx_strand_id
1 'polypeptide(L)' 'AKHARASSVEVRLVREAKRVGLVVADDGRGFEPETPVSGAHLGLWSMRRRVEQLGGELTVSSSPGEGTRLAVSIPLKD' A
#
# COMPACT_ATOMS: atom_id res chain seq x y z
N ALA A 1 1.09 11.08 -1.34
CA ALA A 1 1.41 12.51 -1.13
C ALA A 1 0.25 13.36 -0.55
N LYS A 2 -0.99 13.29 -1.06
CA LYS A 2 -2.11 14.19 -0.67
C LYS A 2 -2.49 14.21 0.83
N HIS A 3 -2.17 13.15 1.59
CA HIS A 3 -2.59 13.00 2.99
C HIS A 3 -1.45 12.88 3.99
N ALA A 4 -0.26 12.47 3.55
CA ALA A 4 0.81 12.03 4.45
C ALA A 4 1.59 13.19 5.08
N ARG A 5 1.68 14.36 4.42
CA ARG A 5 2.70 15.39 4.75
C ARG A 5 4.12 14.77 4.88
N ALA A 6 4.38 13.75 4.08
CA ALA A 6 5.66 13.05 4.04
C ALA A 6 6.74 13.92 3.42
N SER A 7 7.96 13.80 3.92
CA SER A 7 9.16 14.41 3.35
C SER A 7 9.79 13.49 2.31
N SER A 8 9.61 12.19 2.44
CA SER A 8 10.14 11.18 1.53
C SER A 8 9.13 10.07 1.25
N VAL A 9 9.28 9.45 0.07
CA VAL A 9 8.54 8.26 -0.33
C VAL A 9 9.52 7.31 -1.00
N GLU A 10 9.61 6.08 -0.49
CA GLU A 10 10.31 4.97 -1.12
C GLU A 10 9.33 4.14 -1.96
N VAL A 11 9.74 3.80 -3.18
CA VAL A 11 9.02 2.85 -4.03
C VAL A 11 10.00 1.78 -4.47
N ARG A 12 9.71 0.53 -4.12
CA ARG A 12 10.54 -0.63 -4.47
C ARG A 12 9.69 -1.64 -5.24
N LEU A 13 10.09 -1.92 -6.48
CA LEU A 13 9.50 -2.95 -7.31
C LEU A 13 10.49 -4.10 -7.46
N VAL A 14 10.06 -5.32 -7.15
CA VAL A 14 10.87 -6.54 -7.25
C VAL A 14 10.10 -7.54 -8.11
N ARG A 15 10.78 -8.11 -9.10
CA ARG A 15 10.25 -9.23 -9.86
C ARG A 15 10.95 -10.50 -9.42
N GLU A 16 10.17 -11.50 -9.05
CA GLU A 16 10.60 -12.88 -8.86
C GLU A 16 10.09 -13.74 -10.03
N ALA A 17 10.51 -15.00 -10.09
CA ALA A 17 10.18 -15.89 -11.21
C ALA A 17 8.66 -15.98 -11.48
N LYS A 18 7.84 -16.05 -10.41
CA LYS A 18 6.39 -16.25 -10.51
C LYS A 18 5.56 -15.12 -9.90
N ARG A 19 6.20 -14.04 -9.44
CA ARG A 19 5.52 -12.97 -8.70
C ARG A 19 6.16 -11.61 -8.95
N VAL A 20 5.36 -10.57 -8.79
CA VAL A 20 5.83 -9.19 -8.69
C VAL A 20 5.45 -8.65 -7.31
N GLY A 21 6.46 -8.10 -6.61
CA GLY A 21 6.32 -7.43 -5.34
C GLY A 21 6.48 -5.93 -5.51
N LEU A 22 5.59 -5.14 -4.92
CA LEU A 22 5.70 -3.69 -4.84
C LEU A 22 5.62 -3.26 -3.38
N VAL A 23 6.60 -2.47 -2.93
CA VAL A 23 6.55 -1.78 -1.64
C VAL A 23 6.50 -0.29 -1.91
N VAL A 24 5.58 0.39 -1.23
CA VAL A 24 5.52 1.86 -1.17
C VAL A 24 5.57 2.24 0.31
N ALA A 25 6.56 3.03 0.71
CA ALA A 25 6.70 3.51 2.07
C ALA A 25 6.84 5.04 2.10
N ASP A 26 6.24 5.71 3.05
CA ASP A 26 6.42 7.14 3.30
C ASP A 26 6.67 7.41 4.78
N ASP A 27 7.41 8.49 5.07
CA ASP A 27 7.73 8.96 6.42
C ASP A 27 6.71 9.99 6.95
N GLY A 28 5.49 9.94 6.43
CA GLY A 28 4.46 10.91 6.78
C GLY A 28 3.82 10.69 8.13
N ARG A 29 2.70 11.38 8.36
CA ARG A 29 1.96 11.34 9.63
C ARG A 29 1.30 10.00 9.97
N GLY A 30 1.29 9.05 9.03
CA GLY A 30 0.54 7.79 9.16
C GLY A 30 -0.96 7.97 9.42
N PHE A 31 -1.63 6.86 9.74
CA PHE A 31 -3.04 6.80 10.13
C PHE A 31 -3.33 5.44 10.79
N GLU A 32 -4.49 5.33 11.44
CA GLU A 32 -4.98 4.03 11.91
C GLU A 32 -5.77 3.32 10.80
N PRO A 33 -5.30 2.16 10.28
CA PRO A 33 -5.93 1.49 9.15
C PRO A 33 -7.34 0.96 9.42
N GLU A 34 -7.61 0.56 10.66
CA GLU A 34 -8.87 -0.06 11.08
C GLU A 34 -9.94 0.95 11.51
N THR A 35 -9.60 2.25 11.57
CA THR A 35 -10.58 3.28 11.91
C THR A 35 -11.39 3.63 10.65
N PRO A 36 -12.70 3.32 10.60
CA PRO A 36 -13.52 3.66 9.44
C PRO A 36 -13.74 5.18 9.43
N VAL A 37 -13.02 5.88 8.56
CA VAL A 37 -13.28 7.30 8.30
C VAL A 37 -14.13 7.41 7.03
N SER A 38 -15.34 7.93 7.16
CA SER A 38 -16.29 8.07 6.03
C SER A 38 -15.64 8.80 4.85
N GLY A 39 -15.59 8.14 3.69
CA GLY A 39 -14.95 8.66 2.47
C GLY A 39 -13.42 8.69 2.47
N ALA A 40 -12.75 8.30 3.55
CA ALA A 40 -11.31 8.10 3.57
C ALA A 40 -10.94 6.74 2.96
N HIS A 41 -9.68 6.61 2.53
CA HIS A 41 -9.12 5.35 2.04
C HIS A 41 -9.73 4.79 0.74
N LEU A 42 -10.49 5.57 -0.04
CA LEU A 42 -10.94 5.14 -1.39
C LEU A 42 -9.78 4.64 -2.25
N GLY A 43 -8.60 5.25 -2.14
CA GLY A 43 -7.38 4.77 -2.78
C GLY A 43 -6.94 3.39 -2.31
N LEU A 44 -6.92 3.12 -1.00
CA LEU A 44 -6.56 1.80 -0.44
C LEU A 44 -7.61 0.75 -0.77
N TRP A 45 -8.89 1.10 -0.73
CA TRP A 45 -9.97 0.22 -1.15
C TRP A 45 -9.82 -0.16 -2.63
N SER A 46 -9.59 0.82 -3.50
CA SER A 46 -9.42 0.58 -4.93
C SER A 46 -8.15 -0.22 -5.24
N MET A 47 -7.06 0.01 -4.49
CA MET A 47 -5.84 -0.79 -4.59
C MET A 47 -6.07 -2.23 -4.14
N ARG A 48 -6.73 -2.44 -3.00
CA ARG A 48 -7.07 -3.78 -2.51
C ARG A 48 -7.88 -4.55 -3.55
N ARG A 49 -8.93 -3.93 -4.11
CA ARG A 49 -9.76 -4.55 -5.17
C ARG A 49 -8.95 -4.91 -6.41
N ARG A 50 -8.06 -4.04 -6.88
CA ARG A 50 -7.21 -4.32 -8.04
C ARG A 50 -6.25 -5.48 -7.77
N VAL A 51 -5.66 -5.52 -6.58
CA VAL A 51 -4.74 -6.57 -6.18
C VAL A 51 -5.47 -7.92 -6.06
N GLU A 52 -6.65 -7.94 -5.44
CA GLU A 52 -7.52 -9.12 -5.37
C GLU A 52 -7.91 -9.64 -6.77
N GLN A 53 -8.29 -8.75 -7.69
CA GLN A 53 -8.63 -9.11 -9.08
C GLN A 53 -7.47 -9.78 -9.83
N LEU A 54 -6.24 -9.49 -9.44
CA LEU A 54 -5.03 -10.10 -10.01
C LEU A 54 -4.58 -11.34 -9.23
N GLY A 55 -5.36 -11.82 -8.26
CA GLY A 55 -5.01 -12.96 -7.41
C GLY A 55 -3.84 -12.66 -6.46
N GLY A 56 -3.62 -11.38 -6.16
CA GLY A 56 -2.55 -10.93 -5.27
C GLY A 56 -3.05 -10.56 -3.88
N GLU A 57 -2.10 -10.08 -3.08
CA GLU A 57 -2.33 -9.65 -1.70
C GLU A 57 -1.77 -8.24 -1.46
N LEU A 58 -2.49 -7.45 -0.66
CA LEU A 58 -2.09 -6.12 -0.21
C LEU A 58 -2.08 -6.08 1.32
N THR A 59 -0.93 -5.74 1.89
CA THR A 59 -0.76 -5.44 3.32
C THR A 59 -0.54 -3.95 3.50
N VAL A 60 -1.17 -3.37 4.52
CA VAL A 60 -1.03 -1.98 4.92
C VAL A 60 -0.58 -1.93 6.36
N SER A 61 0.52 -1.26 6.64
CA SER A 61 1.02 -0.98 7.98
C SER A 61 1.16 0.52 8.13
N SER A 62 0.46 1.10 9.09
CA SER A 62 0.55 2.53 9.39
C SER A 62 0.17 2.76 10.84
N SER A 63 0.76 3.78 11.44
CA SER A 63 0.38 4.28 12.76
C SER A 63 0.63 5.78 12.79
N PRO A 64 -0.17 6.57 13.54
CA PRO A 64 0.06 7.99 13.68
C PRO A 64 1.50 8.31 14.08
N GLY A 65 2.21 9.12 13.28
CA GLY A 65 3.60 9.51 13.49
C GLY A 65 4.66 8.59 12.86
N GLU A 66 4.30 7.37 12.46
CA GLU A 66 5.23 6.33 12.02
C GLU A 66 5.23 6.13 10.48
N GLY A 67 4.58 7.03 9.74
CA GLY A 67 4.46 6.88 8.28
C GLY A 67 3.47 5.82 7.84
N THR A 68 3.60 5.42 6.58
CA THR A 68 2.76 4.40 5.96
C THR A 68 3.63 3.46 5.13
N ARG A 69 3.37 2.15 5.23
CA ARG A 69 3.96 1.13 4.38
C ARG A 69 2.87 0.27 3.73
N LEU A 70 2.92 0.18 2.41
CA LEU A 70 2.09 -0.68 1.57
C LEU A 70 2.99 -1.77 0.98
N ALA A 71 2.55 -3.02 1.05
CA ALA A 71 3.21 -4.15 0.40
C ALA A 71 2.20 -4.90 -0.46
N VAL A 72 2.51 -5.04 -1.74
CA VAL A 72 1.70 -5.76 -2.73
C VAL A 72 2.49 -6.95 -3.24
N SER A 73 1.83 -8.08 -3.40
CA SER A 73 2.38 -9.27 -4.03
C SER A 73 1.38 -9.85 -5.02
N ILE A 74 1.71 -9.86 -6.32
CA ILE A 74 0.82 -10.34 -7.39
C ILE A 74 1.50 -11.50 -8.12
N PRO A 75 0.81 -12.63 -8.37
CA PRO A 75 1.33 -13.69 -9.21
C PRO A 75 1.51 -13.22 -10.66
N LEU A 76 2.62 -13.58 -11.28
CA LEU A 76 2.82 -13.43 -12.71
C LEU A 76 2.23 -14.64 -13.41
N LYS A 77 1.45 -14.38 -14.46
CA LYS A 77 1.09 -15.42 -15.42
C LYS A 77 2.25 -15.54 -16.40
N ASP A 78 2.58 -16.76 -16.77
CA ASP A 78 3.58 -17.07 -17.81
C ASP A 78 3.17 -16.43 -19.16
#